data_AF-A0A2D3VUJ4-F1
#
_entry.id   AF-A0A2D3VUJ4-F1
#
_cell.length_a   1.000
_cell.length_b   1.000
_cell.length_c   1.000
_cell.angle_alpha   90.00
_cell.angle_beta   90.00
_cell.angle_gamma   90.00
#
_symmetry.space_group_name_H-M   'P 1'
#
loop_
_entity.id
_entity.type
_entity.pdbx_description
1 polymer ?
#
loop_
_entity_poly.entity_id
_entity_poly.type
_entity_poly.pdbx_seq_one_letter_code
_entity_poly.pdbx_strand_id
1 'polypeptide(L)'
;MHYKVLIASAGLGNRLKGMTKNVNKALISVSHKPAISYIIEKFDEKIEFIIPVGYKAQTVKDYLTLAYPNRKFTFIDIDLYEGDGSGLGYTIMQCEKELQCPFIFSSNDTIVLEDIKPPLHNWMGEAQTDDNSQYRTIRSEKRNVTEICAKGADGDIKAYIGLAGINDYKEFWDAMKNGINQGSIEIGESYGLRFLINKGIEPIEFTWFDTGNIEKLNKTRAYFNKNIDANILEKEEEAIWFVDGKVIKFATDESFIKDRVKRADTLGNFIPKIENSTDNMYSYQKVKGEIFSKYPTVSTFKYFLDWMEVFWEKKELDKNQTTEFQTICMEFYKDKTYKRVKQYFAIFEQIDSEEIINGNKVPKIFDLLDKVDWKNLASGIPVRFHGDLHFENILINSEAKSPFTLLDWRQNFGGILEYGDIYYDFAKLNHGIIMSHELVDKSLFEVQHKLNTIHYDFLRKQNLVDCEYYFKEWIEKEGYDYKRVQLLTTLIYLNIAALHHYPYSLLLFYLGKNMLNEILSEK
;
A
#
# COMPACT_ATOMS: atom_id res chain seq x y z
N MET A 1 14.06 -9.72 34.12
CA MET A 1 12.71 -9.46 34.64
C MET A 1 11.72 -10.01 33.64
N HIS A 2 10.67 -10.70 34.11
CA HIS A 2 9.57 -11.14 33.23
C HIS A 2 8.52 -10.02 33.15
N TYR A 3 8.22 -9.58 31.93
CA TYR A 3 7.16 -8.61 31.64
C TYR A 3 6.57 -8.89 30.25
N LYS A 4 5.39 -8.32 29.99
CA LYS A 4 4.70 -8.41 28.70
C LYS A 4 4.40 -7.02 28.14
N VAL A 5 4.00 -6.95 26.87
CA VAL A 5 3.59 -5.69 26.22
C VAL A 5 2.15 -5.80 25.75
N LEU A 6 1.31 -4.85 26.14
CA LEU A 6 -0.07 -4.70 25.69
C LEU A 6 -0.13 -3.64 24.60
N ILE A 7 -0.56 -4.00 23.38
CA ILE A 7 -0.79 -3.04 22.29
C ILE A 7 -2.28 -2.99 21.93
N ALA A 8 -2.96 -1.94 22.37
CA ALA A 8 -4.41 -1.82 22.22
C ALA A 8 -4.83 -1.60 20.76
N SER A 9 -5.45 -2.63 20.13
CA SER A 9 -5.71 -2.65 18.68
C SER A 9 -7.16 -2.97 18.27
N ALA A 10 -8.11 -2.88 19.21
CA ALA A 10 -9.49 -3.28 18.98
C ALA A 10 -10.38 -2.22 18.27
N GLY A 11 -10.08 -0.94 18.47
CA GLY A 11 -10.98 0.15 18.08
C GLY A 11 -11.03 0.47 16.57
N LEU A 12 -12.12 1.12 16.15
CA LEU A 12 -12.41 1.49 14.75
C LEU A 12 -11.42 2.50 14.14
N GLY A 13 -10.86 3.40 14.96
CA GLY A 13 -9.96 4.44 14.47
C GLY A 13 -10.63 5.58 13.68
N ASN A 14 -11.89 5.92 14.00
CA ASN A 14 -12.73 6.90 13.27
C ASN A 14 -12.07 8.26 12.93
N ARG A 15 -11.03 8.67 13.65
CA ARG A 15 -10.28 9.91 13.40
C ARG A 15 -9.48 9.91 12.09
N LEU A 16 -9.23 8.73 11.51
CA LEU A 16 -8.50 8.57 10.24
C LEU A 16 -9.41 8.52 9.00
N LYS A 17 -10.70 8.83 9.16
CA LYS A 17 -11.69 8.88 8.07
C LYS A 17 -11.66 7.57 7.24
N GLY A 18 -11.79 7.66 5.91
CA GLY A 18 -11.88 6.51 5.01
C GLY A 18 -10.69 5.54 5.05
N MET A 19 -9.54 5.92 5.61
CA MET A 19 -8.35 5.03 5.67
C MET A 19 -8.58 3.79 6.53
N THR A 20 -9.37 3.92 7.62
CA THR A 20 -9.68 2.77 8.48
C THR A 20 -10.86 1.96 7.98
N LYS A 21 -11.52 2.35 6.88
CA LYS A 21 -12.59 1.55 6.24
C LYS A 21 -12.06 0.19 5.77
N ASN A 22 -10.82 0.18 5.28
CA ASN A 22 -10.23 -0.96 4.59
C ASN A 22 -9.24 -1.73 5.47
N VAL A 23 -8.51 -1.04 6.35
CA VAL A 23 -7.51 -1.63 7.25
C VAL A 23 -7.75 -1.23 8.72
N ASN A 24 -7.36 -2.09 9.66
CA ASN A 24 -7.32 -1.70 11.08
C ASN A 24 -6.31 -0.57 11.27
N LYS A 25 -6.55 0.34 12.22
CA LYS A 25 -5.66 1.46 12.54
C LYS A 25 -4.21 1.04 12.81
N ALA A 26 -4.00 -0.09 13.49
CA ALA A 26 -2.68 -0.66 13.74
C ALA A 26 -1.90 -0.98 12.45
N LEU A 27 -2.62 -1.26 11.36
CA LEU A 27 -2.10 -1.64 10.06
C LEU A 27 -1.91 -0.47 9.09
N ILE A 28 -2.18 0.77 9.53
CA ILE A 28 -1.99 1.95 8.70
C ILE A 28 -0.51 2.07 8.31
N SER A 29 -0.26 2.14 7.01
CA SER A 29 1.09 2.28 6.46
C SER A 29 1.71 3.60 6.90
N VAL A 30 2.89 3.49 7.49
CA VAL A 30 3.81 4.60 7.74
C VAL A 30 5.05 4.32 6.89
N SER A 31 5.20 5.07 5.79
CA SER A 31 6.19 4.75 4.76
C SER A 31 6.03 3.31 4.27
N HIS A 32 6.94 2.41 4.61
CA HIS A 32 7.05 1.08 4.05
C HIS A 32 6.52 -0.03 4.95
N LYS A 33 6.03 0.27 6.15
CA LYS A 33 5.46 -0.76 7.04
C LYS A 33 4.34 -0.20 7.92
N PRO A 34 3.49 -1.06 8.50
CA PRO A 34 2.46 -0.67 9.44
C PRO A 34 2.96 0.05 10.69
N ALA A 35 2.14 0.95 11.24
CA ALA A 35 2.41 1.63 12.50
C ALA A 35 2.78 0.66 13.65
N ILE A 36 2.05 -0.45 13.79
CA ILE A 36 2.31 -1.45 14.84
C ILE A 36 3.71 -2.08 14.75
N SER A 37 4.29 -2.15 13.55
CA SER A 37 5.63 -2.71 13.35
C SER A 37 6.72 -1.85 13.95
N TYR A 38 6.58 -0.53 13.89
CA TYR A 38 7.48 0.39 14.57
C TYR A 38 7.47 0.23 16.09
N ILE A 39 6.36 -0.26 16.66
CA ILE A 39 6.22 -0.52 18.10
C ILE A 39 6.84 -1.87 18.45
N ILE A 40 6.48 -2.93 17.72
CA ILE A 40 6.94 -4.31 17.99
C ILE A 40 8.47 -4.40 17.93
N GLU A 41 9.07 -3.79 16.91
CA GLU A 41 10.53 -3.82 16.70
C GLU A 41 11.34 -3.12 17.81
N LYS A 42 10.69 -2.35 18.70
CA LYS A 42 11.34 -1.76 19.89
C LYS A 42 11.59 -2.73 21.02
N PHE A 43 11.04 -3.94 20.94
CA PHE A 43 11.20 -4.96 21.96
C PHE A 43 11.98 -6.16 21.43
N ASP A 44 12.74 -6.77 22.34
CA ASP A 44 13.41 -8.06 22.15
C ASP A 44 12.39 -9.15 21.79
N GLU A 45 12.78 -10.08 20.91
CA GLU A 45 11.91 -11.13 20.38
C GLU A 45 11.31 -12.05 21.46
N LYS A 46 11.97 -12.18 22.62
CA LYS A 46 11.48 -13.00 23.74
C LYS A 46 10.28 -12.39 24.48
N ILE A 47 10.01 -11.11 24.25
CA ILE A 47 8.90 -10.41 24.90
C ILE A 47 7.58 -10.82 24.26
N GLU A 48 6.66 -11.28 25.10
CA GLU A 48 5.32 -11.66 24.66
C GLU A 48 4.42 -10.42 24.53
N PHE A 49 3.69 -10.36 23.43
CA PHE A 49 2.73 -9.30 23.13
C PHE A 49 1.30 -9.78 23.35
N ILE A 50 0.54 -9.03 24.14
CA ILE A 50 -0.90 -9.17 24.30
C ILE A 50 -1.56 -8.16 23.35
N ILE A 51 -2.29 -8.66 22.37
CA ILE A 51 -2.90 -7.84 21.31
C ILE A 51 -4.42 -8.03 21.38
N PRO A 52 -5.15 -7.17 22.12
CA PRO A 52 -6.60 -7.14 22.01
C PRO A 52 -7.02 -6.62 20.64
N VAL A 53 -7.88 -7.39 19.97
CA VAL A 53 -8.32 -7.16 18.60
C VAL A 53 -9.85 -7.22 18.53
N GLY A 54 -10.44 -6.39 17.68
CA GLY A 54 -11.89 -6.28 17.53
C GLY A 54 -12.20 -5.98 16.07
N TYR A 55 -12.31 -4.70 15.72
CA TYR A 55 -12.52 -4.28 14.34
C TYR A 55 -11.43 -4.81 13.41
N LYS A 56 -11.82 -5.57 12.37
CA LYS A 56 -10.90 -6.24 11.43
C LYS A 56 -9.81 -7.08 12.12
N ALA A 57 -10.18 -7.79 13.20
CA ALA A 57 -9.25 -8.59 13.99
C ALA A 57 -8.38 -9.55 13.16
N GLN A 58 -8.98 -10.27 12.19
CA GLN A 58 -8.26 -11.29 11.42
C GLN A 58 -7.08 -10.71 10.64
N THR A 59 -7.22 -9.54 10.01
CA THR A 59 -6.12 -8.94 9.25
C THR A 59 -4.96 -8.52 10.15
N VAL A 60 -5.24 -8.10 11.39
CA VAL A 60 -4.19 -7.80 12.39
C VAL A 60 -3.48 -9.08 12.81
N LYS A 61 -4.22 -10.16 13.10
CA LYS A 61 -3.66 -11.47 13.46
C LYS A 61 -2.77 -12.02 12.33
N ASP A 62 -3.29 -12.04 11.11
CA ASP A 62 -2.60 -12.50 9.90
C ASP A 62 -1.32 -11.70 9.67
N TYR A 63 -1.39 -10.37 9.71
CA TYR A 63 -0.23 -9.52 9.52
C TYR A 63 0.88 -9.83 10.51
N LEU A 64 0.55 -9.88 11.81
CA LEU A 64 1.54 -10.08 12.87
C LEU A 64 2.20 -11.45 12.79
N THR A 65 1.43 -12.49 12.47
CA THR A 65 1.96 -13.85 12.30
C THR A 65 2.83 -14.00 11.05
N LEU A 66 2.48 -13.34 9.93
CA LEU A 66 3.29 -13.34 8.70
C LEU A 66 4.59 -12.54 8.88
N ALA A 67 4.48 -11.35 9.46
CA ALA A 67 5.60 -10.42 9.63
C ALA A 67 6.60 -10.89 10.68
N TYR A 68 6.12 -11.45 11.79
CA TYR A 68 6.95 -11.80 12.94
C TYR A 68 6.71 -13.23 13.43
N PRO A 69 7.00 -14.26 12.61
CA PRO A 69 6.70 -15.66 12.97
C PRO A 69 7.44 -16.16 14.21
N ASN A 70 8.57 -15.52 14.56
CA ASN A 70 9.39 -15.89 15.72
C ASN A 70 8.96 -15.18 17.02
N ARG A 71 8.01 -14.24 16.96
CA ARG A 71 7.52 -13.51 18.14
C ARG A 71 6.30 -14.18 18.73
N LYS A 72 6.16 -14.08 20.05
CA LYS A 72 5.00 -14.63 20.78
C LYS A 72 3.89 -13.59 20.86
N PHE A 73 2.76 -13.88 20.22
CA PHE A 73 1.53 -13.08 20.31
C PHE A 73 0.43 -13.87 21.00
N THR A 74 -0.28 -13.20 21.91
CA THR A 74 -1.53 -13.68 22.52
C THR A 74 -2.62 -12.70 22.13
N PHE A 75 -3.55 -13.17 21.29
CA PHE A 75 -4.65 -12.37 20.77
C PHE A 75 -5.88 -12.51 21.66
N ILE A 76 -6.48 -11.37 22.03
CA ILE A 76 -7.72 -11.34 22.82
C ILE A 76 -8.82 -10.73 21.95
N ASP A 77 -9.81 -11.54 21.58
CA ASP A 77 -10.96 -11.05 20.81
C ASP A 77 -11.88 -10.23 21.72
N ILE A 78 -12.04 -8.95 21.36
CA ILE A 78 -12.90 -8.00 22.06
C ILE A 78 -14.25 -8.03 21.37
N ASP A 79 -15.26 -8.45 22.13
CA ASP A 79 -16.66 -8.53 21.69
C ASP A 79 -17.32 -7.15 21.57
N LEU A 80 -16.98 -6.23 22.49
CA LEU A 80 -17.55 -4.88 22.55
C LEU A 80 -16.49 -3.81 22.26
N TYR A 81 -16.24 -3.55 20.97
CA TYR A 81 -15.30 -2.52 20.49
C TYR A 81 -15.98 -1.27 19.90
N GLU A 82 -17.32 -1.26 19.82
CA GLU A 82 -18.16 -0.14 19.37
C GLU A 82 -19.45 -0.09 20.19
N GLY A 83 -20.04 1.10 20.33
CA GLY A 83 -21.31 1.31 21.03
C GLY A 83 -21.17 1.57 22.52
N ASP A 84 -22.30 1.68 23.21
CA ASP A 84 -22.37 1.99 24.63
C ASP A 84 -21.68 0.90 25.47
N GLY A 85 -20.85 1.31 26.43
CA GLY A 85 -20.05 0.39 27.25
C GLY A 85 -18.77 -0.11 26.57
N SER A 86 -18.54 0.20 25.29
CA SER A 86 -17.22 0.02 24.66
C SER A 86 -16.24 1.07 25.16
N GLY A 87 -14.95 0.75 25.14
CA GLY A 87 -13.91 1.69 25.55
C GLY A 87 -12.54 1.05 25.65
N LEU A 88 -11.52 1.90 25.74
CA LEU A 88 -10.15 1.44 25.96
C LEU A 88 -10.03 0.69 27.29
N GLY A 89 -10.75 1.13 28.32
CA GLY A 89 -10.77 0.47 29.62
C GLY A 89 -11.39 -0.92 29.55
N TYR A 90 -12.53 -1.07 28.88
CA TYR A 90 -13.12 -2.40 28.62
C TYR A 90 -12.11 -3.32 27.92
N THR A 91 -11.50 -2.84 26.84
CA THR A 91 -10.49 -3.57 26.06
C THR A 91 -9.31 -4.05 26.92
N ILE A 92 -8.76 -3.17 27.76
CA ILE A 92 -7.63 -3.49 28.63
C ILE A 92 -8.04 -4.47 29.73
N MET A 93 -9.24 -4.32 30.32
CA MET A 93 -9.74 -5.24 31.35
C MET A 93 -9.90 -6.68 30.84
N GLN A 94 -10.29 -6.89 29.57
CA GLN A 94 -10.35 -8.23 28.98
C GLN A 94 -8.96 -8.90 28.92
N CYS A 95 -7.88 -8.13 29.02
CA CYS A 95 -6.51 -8.63 29.02
C CYS A 95 -5.95 -8.95 30.42
N GLU A 96 -6.69 -8.65 31.51
CA GLU A 96 -6.19 -8.77 32.90
C GLU A 96 -5.59 -10.15 33.17
N LYS A 97 -6.28 -11.23 32.79
CA LYS A 97 -5.84 -12.62 33.04
C LYS A 97 -4.45 -12.93 32.45
N GLU A 98 -4.13 -12.34 31.30
CA GLU A 98 -2.85 -12.54 30.62
C GLU A 98 -1.73 -11.62 31.13
N LEU A 99 -2.08 -10.57 31.87
CA LEU A 99 -1.21 -9.49 32.34
C LEU A 99 -1.06 -9.51 33.88
N GLN A 100 -0.91 -10.71 34.44
CA GLN A 100 -0.64 -10.92 35.87
C GLN A 100 0.86 -10.81 36.21
N CYS A 101 1.52 -9.83 35.60
CA CYS A 101 2.93 -9.47 35.78
C CYS A 101 3.11 -7.98 35.47
N PRO A 102 4.27 -7.38 35.79
CA PRO A 102 4.63 -6.07 35.24
C PRO A 102 4.48 -6.06 33.72
N PHE A 103 3.98 -4.97 33.16
CA PHE A 103 3.74 -4.88 31.72
C PHE A 103 3.91 -3.46 31.20
N ILE A 104 4.07 -3.34 29.89
CA ILE A 104 4.09 -2.05 29.19
C ILE A 104 2.78 -1.92 28.43
N PHE A 105 2.08 -0.80 28.60
CA PHE A 105 0.96 -0.42 27.76
C PHE A 105 1.47 0.48 26.62
N SER A 106 1.01 0.21 25.39
CA SER A 106 1.24 1.05 24.22
C SER A 106 -0.05 1.18 23.41
N SER A 107 -0.37 2.41 23.00
CA SER A 107 -1.39 2.65 21.97
C SER A 107 -0.83 2.27 20.60
N ASN A 108 -1.66 1.69 19.73
CA ASN A 108 -1.23 1.20 18.41
C ASN A 108 -0.81 2.28 17.39
N ASP A 109 -0.86 3.55 17.79
CA ASP A 109 -0.55 4.74 17.00
C ASP A 109 0.64 5.55 17.56
N THR A 110 1.36 5.00 18.53
CA THR A 110 2.45 5.67 19.24
C THR A 110 3.80 5.16 18.78
N ILE A 111 4.46 5.92 17.89
CA ILE A 111 5.80 5.61 17.41
C ILE A 111 6.81 6.49 18.14
N VAL A 112 7.89 5.89 18.67
CA VAL A 112 8.95 6.62 19.40
C VAL A 112 10.33 6.29 18.84
N LEU A 113 11.30 7.20 18.95
CA LEU A 113 12.66 6.98 18.44
C LEU A 113 13.58 6.33 19.46
N GLU A 114 13.40 6.62 20.74
CA GLU A 114 14.23 6.13 21.82
C GLU A 114 13.90 4.66 22.15
N ASP A 115 14.74 4.03 22.97
CA ASP A 115 14.51 2.67 23.46
C ASP A 115 13.48 2.66 24.59
N ILE A 116 12.58 1.68 24.57
CA ILE A 116 11.53 1.56 25.58
C ILE A 116 12.08 0.78 26.78
N LYS A 117 12.10 1.43 27.96
CA LYS A 117 12.65 0.83 29.19
C LYS A 117 11.71 -0.26 29.73
N PRO A 118 12.23 -1.37 30.27
CA PRO A 118 11.43 -2.34 31.02
C PRO A 118 10.70 -1.69 32.22
N PRO A 119 9.53 -2.21 32.64
CA PRO A 119 8.75 -1.65 33.73
C PRO A 119 9.30 -2.07 35.10
N LEU A 120 10.54 -1.70 35.43
CA LEU A 120 11.18 -1.97 36.74
C LEU A 120 10.54 -1.17 37.90
N HIS A 121 9.94 -0.05 37.55
CA HIS A 121 9.14 0.86 38.35
C HIS A 121 8.07 1.46 37.42
N ASN A 122 7.07 2.15 37.97
CA ASN A 122 6.06 2.77 37.11
C ASN A 122 6.66 3.96 36.37
N TRP A 123 6.34 4.08 35.09
CA TRP A 123 6.76 5.21 34.29
C TRP A 123 5.73 5.56 33.23
N MET A 124 5.71 6.82 32.81
CA MET A 124 4.85 7.31 31.72
C MET A 124 5.70 8.04 30.69
N GLY A 125 5.46 7.71 29.41
CA GLY A 125 6.06 8.41 28.29
C GLY A 125 5.41 9.78 28.08
N GLU A 126 6.24 10.81 27.98
CA GLU A 126 5.83 12.17 27.68
C GLU A 126 6.57 12.70 26.44
N ALA A 127 5.96 13.67 25.74
CA ALA A 127 6.61 14.37 24.66
C ALA A 127 6.29 15.86 24.71
N GLN A 128 7.27 16.66 24.28
CA GLN A 128 7.05 18.06 23.98
C GLN A 128 6.31 18.19 22.64
N THR A 129 5.19 18.91 22.63
CA THR A 129 4.47 19.25 21.40
C THR A 129 4.20 20.75 21.35
N ASP A 130 3.99 21.27 20.14
CA ASP A 130 3.61 22.68 19.94
C ASP A 130 2.20 22.97 20.48
N ASP A 131 1.31 21.97 20.45
CA ASP A 131 -0.07 22.06 20.91
C ASP A 131 -0.46 20.78 21.67
N ASN A 132 -0.71 20.94 22.96
CA ASN A 132 -1.13 19.90 23.88
C ASN A 132 -2.65 19.79 24.04
N SER A 133 -3.43 20.73 23.49
CA SER A 133 -4.87 20.85 23.73
C SER A 133 -5.66 19.59 23.36
N GLN A 134 -5.17 18.83 22.38
CA GLN A 134 -5.82 17.63 21.86
C GLN A 134 -5.44 16.35 22.61
N TYR A 135 -4.50 16.40 23.55
CA TYR A 135 -3.92 15.24 24.22
C TYR A 135 -4.19 15.27 25.72
N ARG A 136 -4.18 14.10 26.35
CA ARG A 136 -4.00 14.05 27.81
C ARG A 136 -2.59 14.49 28.10
N THR A 137 -2.39 15.14 29.24
CA THR A 137 -1.08 15.67 29.61
C THR A 137 -0.66 15.22 31.00
N ILE A 138 0.63 15.35 31.27
CA ILE A 138 1.25 14.99 32.52
C ILE A 138 1.83 16.26 33.13
N ARG A 139 1.61 16.45 34.43
CA ARG A 139 2.34 17.41 35.26
C ARG A 139 3.31 16.64 36.13
N SER A 140 4.54 17.13 36.19
CA SER A 140 5.65 16.43 36.85
C SER A 140 6.42 17.37 37.78
N GLU A 141 6.81 16.89 38.96
CA GLU A 141 7.70 17.58 39.90
C GLU A 141 8.83 16.65 40.33
N LYS A 142 10.07 17.14 40.38
CA LYS A 142 11.24 16.43 40.94
C LYS A 142 11.35 14.96 40.48
N ARG A 143 11.09 14.70 39.18
CA ARG A 143 11.09 13.38 38.51
C ARG A 143 9.95 12.43 38.87
N ASN A 144 8.84 12.94 39.39
CA ASN A 144 7.61 12.16 39.55
C ASN A 144 6.43 12.87 38.89
N VAL A 145 5.56 12.09 38.25
CA VAL A 145 4.24 12.57 37.84
C VAL A 145 3.43 12.89 39.08
N THR A 146 2.91 14.12 39.15
CA THR A 146 2.02 14.58 40.23
C THR A 146 0.56 14.59 39.78
N GLU A 147 0.30 14.72 38.48
CA GLU A 147 -1.06 14.81 37.94
C GLU A 147 -1.14 14.27 36.50
N ILE A 148 -2.23 13.55 36.18
CA ILE A 148 -2.59 13.15 34.81
C ILE A 148 -3.83 13.95 34.39
N CYS A 149 -3.58 15.02 33.65
CA CYS A 149 -4.57 16.03 33.30
C CYS A 149 -5.40 15.60 32.07
N ALA A 150 -6.65 16.08 32.02
CA ALA A 150 -7.51 15.92 30.86
C ALA A 150 -7.05 16.83 29.70
N LYS A 151 -7.67 16.64 28.52
CA LYS A 151 -7.43 17.47 27.35
C LYS A 151 -7.76 18.94 27.62
N GLY A 152 -6.94 19.85 27.11
CA GLY A 152 -7.12 21.29 27.29
C GLY A 152 -6.67 21.83 28.66
N ALA A 153 -5.87 21.08 29.41
CA ALA A 153 -5.24 21.59 30.62
C ALA A 153 -4.17 22.66 30.29
N ASP A 154 -3.95 23.58 31.23
CA ASP A 154 -3.00 24.68 31.11
C ASP A 154 -1.78 24.51 32.05
N GLY A 155 -0.73 25.28 31.79
CA GLY A 155 0.47 25.38 32.62
C GLY A 155 1.64 24.53 32.11
N ASP A 156 2.62 24.28 32.99
CA ASP A 156 3.79 23.45 32.67
C ASP A 156 3.40 21.96 32.64
N ILE A 157 3.09 21.48 31.44
CA ILE A 157 2.57 20.13 31.16
C ILE A 157 3.16 19.62 29.85
N LYS A 158 3.25 18.29 29.72
CA LYS A 158 3.67 17.62 28.48
C LYS A 158 2.65 16.60 28.02
N ALA A 159 2.59 16.31 26.71
CA ALA A 159 1.66 15.33 26.17
C ALA A 159 1.99 13.93 26.72
N TYR A 160 0.98 13.25 27.26
CA TYR A 160 1.07 11.81 27.49
C TYR A 160 0.90 11.09 26.15
N ILE A 161 1.90 10.30 25.79
CA ILE A 161 1.99 9.71 24.45
C ILE A 161 1.27 8.36 24.34
N GLY A 162 0.58 7.89 25.39
CA GLY A 162 -0.08 6.58 25.34
C GLY A 162 0.90 5.39 25.46
N LEU A 163 2.04 5.61 26.12
CA LEU A 163 3.06 4.61 26.41
C LEU A 163 3.39 4.65 27.92
N ALA A 164 3.27 3.54 28.63
CA ALA A 164 3.51 3.49 30.07
C ALA A 164 4.05 2.13 30.52
N GLY A 165 4.95 2.12 31.49
CA GLY A 165 5.40 0.92 32.19
C GLY A 165 4.67 0.81 33.53
N ILE A 166 4.06 -0.35 33.76
CA ILE A 166 3.24 -0.64 34.94
C ILE A 166 3.92 -1.77 35.71
N ASN A 167 4.59 -1.39 36.80
CA ASN A 167 5.23 -2.34 37.72
C ASN A 167 4.24 -2.79 38.81
N ASP A 168 3.46 -1.84 39.37
CA ASP A 168 2.44 -2.07 40.39
C ASP A 168 1.10 -2.51 39.75
N TYR A 169 1.16 -3.60 38.97
CA TYR A 169 0.03 -4.05 38.14
C TYR A 169 -1.19 -4.50 38.96
N LYS A 170 -1.02 -5.00 40.19
CA LYS A 170 -2.14 -5.42 41.05
C LYS A 170 -3.01 -4.23 41.44
N GLU A 171 -2.38 -3.17 41.93
CA GLU A 171 -3.04 -1.91 42.26
C GLU A 171 -3.68 -1.27 41.03
N PHE A 172 -3.02 -1.35 39.88
CA PHE A 172 -3.61 -0.91 38.60
C PHE A 172 -4.91 -1.64 38.30
N TRP A 173 -4.93 -2.98 38.37
CA TRP A 173 -6.11 -3.78 38.09
C TRP A 173 -7.22 -3.54 39.12
N ASP A 174 -6.88 -3.46 40.40
CA ASP A 174 -7.86 -3.18 41.46
C ASP A 174 -8.50 -1.80 41.29
N ALA A 175 -7.71 -0.79 40.88
CA ALA A 175 -8.24 0.52 40.52
C ALA A 175 -9.20 0.44 39.32
N MET A 176 -8.81 -0.24 38.24
CA MET A 176 -9.65 -0.39 37.05
C MET A 176 -10.99 -1.08 37.36
N LYS A 177 -10.99 -2.16 38.16
CA LYS A 177 -12.18 -2.92 38.55
C LYS A 177 -13.11 -2.12 39.46
N ASN A 178 -12.56 -1.45 40.47
CA ASN A 178 -13.35 -0.62 41.39
C ASN A 178 -13.90 0.65 40.69
N GLY A 179 -13.24 1.10 39.63
CA GLY A 179 -13.57 2.29 38.87
C GLY A 179 -14.60 2.11 37.74
N ILE A 180 -15.18 0.92 37.55
CA ILE A 180 -16.11 0.65 36.42
C ILE A 180 -17.26 1.66 36.40
N ASN A 181 -17.91 1.88 37.55
CA ASN A 181 -19.02 2.84 37.68
C ASN A 181 -18.54 4.31 37.81
N GLN A 182 -17.23 4.55 37.73
CA GLN A 182 -16.59 5.86 37.88
C GLN A 182 -15.86 6.30 36.60
N GLY A 183 -16.02 5.56 35.50
CA GLY A 183 -15.50 5.92 34.19
C GLY A 183 -14.20 5.21 33.77
N SER A 184 -13.79 4.12 34.45
CA SER A 184 -12.57 3.39 34.07
C SER A 184 -12.66 2.80 32.66
N ILE A 185 -13.88 2.42 32.23
CA ILE A 185 -14.18 1.87 30.91
C ILE A 185 -13.86 2.87 29.79
N GLU A 186 -14.34 4.10 29.91
CA GLU A 186 -14.18 5.14 28.89
C GLU A 186 -12.78 5.78 28.95
N ILE A 187 -12.24 5.97 30.15
CA ILE A 187 -10.96 6.66 30.35
C ILE A 187 -9.78 5.79 29.90
N GLY A 188 -9.82 4.48 30.19
CA GLY A 188 -8.77 3.53 29.84
C GLY A 188 -7.66 3.40 30.88
N GLU A 189 -6.47 3.03 30.41
CA GLU A 189 -5.26 2.84 31.21
C GLU A 189 -4.95 4.04 32.11
N SER A 190 -5.22 5.27 31.62
CA SER A 190 -4.93 6.49 32.37
C SER A 190 -5.76 6.59 33.67
N TYR A 191 -6.89 5.88 33.76
CA TYR A 191 -7.63 5.73 35.01
C TYR A 191 -6.81 4.97 36.04
N GLY A 192 -6.34 3.76 35.70
CA GLY A 192 -5.51 2.95 36.60
C GLY A 192 -4.20 3.64 36.97
N LEU A 193 -3.54 4.32 36.02
CA LEU A 193 -2.30 5.06 36.27
C LEU A 193 -2.46 6.18 37.32
N ARG A 194 -3.63 6.85 37.39
CA ARG A 194 -3.88 7.87 38.42
C ARG A 194 -3.78 7.32 39.83
N PHE A 195 -4.17 6.07 40.05
CA PHE A 195 -4.07 5.42 41.37
C PHE A 195 -2.65 5.01 41.72
N LEU A 196 -1.73 4.99 40.74
CA LEU A 196 -0.31 4.71 40.96
C LEU A 196 0.53 5.96 41.24
N ILE A 197 -0.01 7.17 41.11
CA ILE A 197 0.73 8.43 41.34
C ILE A 197 1.40 8.43 42.72
N ASN A 198 0.68 8.01 43.77
CA ASN A 198 1.20 7.95 45.15
C ASN A 198 2.27 6.86 45.36
N LYS A 199 2.43 5.93 44.41
CA LYS A 199 3.49 4.91 44.40
C LYS A 199 4.76 5.38 43.68
N GLY A 200 4.71 6.56 43.05
CA GLY A 200 5.77 7.10 42.21
C GLY A 200 5.64 6.61 40.77
N ILE A 201 5.66 7.56 39.84
CA ILE A 201 5.66 7.32 38.39
C ILE A 201 6.74 8.23 37.79
N GLU A 202 7.75 7.65 37.16
CA GLU A 202 8.79 8.43 36.47
C GLU A 202 8.26 8.95 35.12
N PRO A 203 8.30 10.25 34.83
CA PRO A 203 8.09 10.77 33.48
C PRO A 203 9.34 10.51 32.63
N ILE A 204 9.17 9.95 31.44
CA ILE A 204 10.25 9.67 30.49
C ILE A 204 9.94 10.39 29.17
N GLU A 205 10.86 11.25 28.74
CA GLU A 205 10.68 12.01 27.50
C GLU A 205 11.05 11.18 26.26
N PHE A 206 10.22 11.27 25.22
CA PHE A 206 10.39 10.60 23.93
C PHE A 206 10.20 11.56 22.77
N THR A 207 10.92 11.32 21.68
CA THR A 207 10.59 11.85 20.36
C THR A 207 9.42 11.06 19.81
N TRP A 208 8.23 11.66 19.80
CA TRP A 208 6.97 11.00 19.49
C TRP A 208 6.41 11.34 18.11
N PHE A 209 5.97 10.31 17.41
CA PHE A 209 5.25 10.37 16.15
C PHE A 209 3.86 9.74 16.30
N ASP A 210 2.84 10.57 16.11
CA ASP A 210 1.42 10.20 16.20
C ASP A 210 0.87 9.79 14.82
N THR A 211 0.19 8.65 14.76
CA THR A 211 -0.53 8.19 13.55
C THR A 211 -2.05 8.20 13.72
N GLY A 212 -2.55 8.76 14.83
CA GLY A 212 -3.96 8.78 15.21
C GLY A 212 -4.82 9.84 14.52
N ASN A 213 -4.22 10.75 13.77
CA ASN A 213 -4.93 11.74 12.93
C ASN A 213 -4.17 11.98 11.61
N ILE A 214 -4.89 12.44 10.58
CA ILE A 214 -4.38 12.55 9.20
C ILE A 214 -3.20 13.53 9.10
N GLU A 215 -3.26 14.68 9.78
CA GLU A 215 -2.19 15.68 9.70
C GLU A 215 -0.88 15.15 10.29
N LYS A 216 -0.93 14.54 11.48
CA LYS A 216 0.23 13.94 12.12
C LYS A 216 0.71 12.70 11.35
N LEU A 217 -0.19 11.87 10.83
CA LEU A 217 0.17 10.73 9.98
C LEU A 217 0.98 11.17 8.75
N ASN A 218 0.58 12.24 8.08
CA ASN A 218 1.32 12.78 6.93
C ASN A 218 2.71 13.28 7.33
N LYS A 219 2.83 13.98 8.47
CA LYS A 219 4.13 14.41 9.02
C LYS A 219 5.03 13.20 9.35
N THR A 220 4.45 12.18 9.99
CA THR A 220 5.13 10.94 10.33
C THR A 220 5.60 10.20 9.08
N ARG A 221 4.75 10.06 8.06
CA ARG A 221 5.12 9.48 6.77
C ARG A 221 6.26 10.23 6.11
N ALA A 222 6.20 11.56 6.03
CA ALA A 222 7.26 12.38 5.44
C ALA A 222 8.61 12.22 6.15
N TYR A 223 8.60 12.03 7.48
CA TYR A 223 9.82 11.77 8.25
C TYR A 223 10.44 10.41 7.87
N PHE A 224 9.64 9.34 7.83
CA PHE A 224 10.14 7.99 7.54
C PHE A 224 10.37 7.71 6.05
N ASN A 225 9.80 8.51 5.13
CA ASN A 225 9.92 8.28 3.69
C ASN A 225 11.34 8.54 3.13
N LYS A 226 12.20 9.26 3.86
CA LYS A 226 13.55 9.65 3.39
C LYS A 226 14.53 8.48 3.23
N ASN A 227 14.14 7.24 3.56
CA ASN A 227 15.05 6.13 3.76
C ASN A 227 14.97 4.99 2.71
N ILE A 228 14.18 5.11 1.62
CA ILE A 228 14.00 3.99 0.66
C ILE A 228 13.90 4.46 -0.81
N ASP A 229 14.54 3.68 -1.70
CA ASP A 229 14.57 3.79 -3.17
C ASP A 229 13.32 3.17 -3.86
N ALA A 230 12.15 3.14 -3.22
CA ALA A 230 10.94 2.49 -3.75
C ALA A 230 9.73 3.42 -3.72
N ASN A 231 9.21 3.77 -4.90
CA ASN A 231 8.01 4.59 -5.03
C ASN A 231 6.77 3.68 -4.96
N ILE A 232 6.15 3.61 -3.78
CA ILE A 232 4.91 2.87 -3.55
C ILE A 232 3.74 3.84 -3.65
N LEU A 233 2.92 3.70 -4.69
CA LEU A 233 1.66 4.43 -4.78
C LEU A 233 0.67 3.86 -3.74
N GLU A 234 0.25 4.68 -2.79
CA GLU A 234 -0.77 4.28 -1.83
C GLU A 234 -2.12 4.07 -2.53
N LYS A 235 -2.73 2.92 -2.30
CA LYS A 235 -4.12 2.63 -2.67
C LYS A 235 -4.89 2.32 -1.40
N GLU A 236 -6.16 2.72 -1.33
CA GLU A 236 -6.97 2.46 -0.13
C GLU A 236 -7.24 0.96 0.08
N GLU A 237 -7.24 0.16 -0.98
CA GLU A 237 -7.64 -1.26 -0.99
C GLU A 237 -6.45 -2.22 -1.03
N GLU A 238 -5.24 -1.73 -1.28
CA GLU A 238 -4.02 -2.53 -1.43
C GLU A 238 -2.86 -1.89 -0.64
N ALA A 239 -1.99 -2.70 -0.05
CA ALA A 239 -0.77 -2.21 0.58
C ALA A 239 0.42 -3.14 0.33
N ILE A 240 1.62 -2.55 0.33
CA ILE A 240 2.89 -3.27 0.24
C ILE A 240 3.69 -2.90 1.48
N TRP A 241 4.05 -3.91 2.27
CA TRP A 241 4.81 -3.72 3.50
C TRP A 241 6.15 -4.45 3.44
N PHE A 242 7.21 -3.80 3.92
CA PHE A 242 8.56 -4.31 3.99
C PHE A 242 8.97 -4.42 5.46
N VAL A 243 9.09 -5.64 5.96
CA VAL A 243 9.40 -5.90 7.38
C VAL A 243 10.34 -7.09 7.48
N ASP A 244 11.44 -6.91 8.24
CA ASP A 244 12.43 -7.94 8.52
C ASP A 244 12.88 -8.76 7.29
N GLY A 245 13.25 -8.05 6.22
CA GLY A 245 13.65 -8.70 4.96
C GLY A 245 12.52 -9.35 4.17
N LYS A 246 11.27 -9.31 4.63
CA LYS A 246 10.08 -9.80 3.91
C LYS A 246 9.34 -8.69 3.20
N VAL A 247 8.60 -9.07 2.18
CA VAL A 247 7.56 -8.27 1.53
C VAL A 247 6.21 -8.92 1.81
N ILE A 248 5.27 -8.14 2.34
CA ILE A 248 3.88 -8.55 2.56
C ILE A 248 2.99 -7.72 1.64
N LYS A 249 2.16 -8.40 0.87
CA LYS A 249 1.22 -7.81 -0.08
C LYS A 249 -0.17 -8.00 0.49
N PHE A 250 -0.89 -6.91 0.70
CA PHE A 250 -2.25 -6.89 1.23
C PHE A 250 -3.23 -6.41 0.18
N ALA A 251 -4.42 -7.02 0.14
CA ALA A 251 -5.58 -6.49 -0.56
C ALA A 251 -6.87 -6.79 0.20
N THR A 252 -7.85 -5.87 0.16
CA THR A 252 -9.18 -6.11 0.73
C THR A 252 -9.99 -7.15 -0.05
N ASP A 253 -9.68 -7.35 -1.32
CA ASP A 253 -10.29 -8.38 -2.16
C ASP A 253 -9.57 -9.72 -1.97
N GLU A 254 -10.25 -10.67 -1.32
CA GLU A 254 -9.70 -12.01 -1.09
C GLU A 254 -9.47 -12.78 -2.40
N SER A 255 -10.31 -12.55 -3.42
CA SER A 255 -10.16 -13.19 -4.72
C SER A 255 -8.88 -12.73 -5.42
N PHE A 256 -8.50 -11.45 -5.25
CA PHE A 256 -7.26 -10.90 -5.76
C PHE A 256 -6.03 -11.62 -5.20
N ILE A 257 -6.01 -11.86 -3.89
CA ILE A 257 -4.91 -12.54 -3.20
C ILE A 257 -4.88 -14.02 -3.59
N LYS A 258 -6.03 -14.70 -3.50
CA LYS A 258 -6.17 -16.11 -3.87
C LYS A 258 -5.68 -16.39 -5.29
N ASP A 259 -6.08 -15.55 -6.25
CA ASP A 259 -5.68 -15.70 -7.64
C ASP A 259 -4.17 -15.44 -7.82
N ARG A 260 -3.60 -14.41 -7.18
CA ARG A 260 -2.14 -14.17 -7.22
C ARG A 260 -1.33 -15.33 -6.64
N VAL A 261 -1.77 -15.88 -5.50
CA VAL A 261 -1.13 -17.03 -4.87
C VAL A 261 -1.20 -18.25 -5.79
N LYS A 262 -2.37 -18.53 -6.38
CA LYS A 262 -2.52 -19.64 -7.32
C LYS A 262 -1.69 -19.47 -8.60
N ARG A 263 -1.57 -18.24 -9.11
CA ARG A 263 -0.71 -17.93 -10.26
C ARG A 263 0.78 -18.05 -9.94
N ALA A 264 1.18 -17.95 -8.67
CA ALA A 264 2.58 -18.07 -8.31
C ALA A 264 3.15 -19.45 -8.71
N ASP A 265 2.33 -20.50 -8.67
CA ASP A 265 2.71 -21.84 -9.11
C ASP A 265 3.03 -21.91 -10.61
N THR A 266 2.26 -21.21 -11.45
CA THR A 266 2.46 -21.21 -12.91
C THR A 266 3.56 -20.25 -13.36
N LEU A 267 3.80 -19.19 -12.58
CA LEU A 267 4.88 -18.23 -12.81
C LEU A 267 6.23 -18.76 -12.29
N GLY A 268 6.24 -19.68 -11.33
CA GLY A 268 7.43 -20.43 -10.90
C GLY A 268 8.64 -19.54 -10.60
N ASN A 269 9.77 -19.84 -11.24
CA ASN A 269 11.05 -19.20 -10.96
C ASN A 269 11.20 -17.77 -11.53
N PHE A 270 10.18 -17.26 -12.23
CA PHE A 270 10.19 -15.89 -12.77
C PHE A 270 9.86 -14.83 -11.72
N ILE A 271 9.22 -15.23 -10.61
CA ILE A 271 8.77 -14.35 -9.52
C ILE A 271 9.41 -14.75 -8.18
N PRO A 272 9.31 -13.91 -7.13
CA PRO A 272 9.66 -14.33 -5.78
C PRO A 272 8.78 -15.50 -5.33
N LYS A 273 9.39 -16.50 -4.70
CA LYS A 273 8.66 -17.62 -4.10
C LYS A 273 7.81 -17.13 -2.93
N ILE A 274 6.50 -17.33 -3.00
CA ILE A 274 5.59 -17.10 -1.87
C ILE A 274 5.91 -18.09 -0.76
N GLU A 275 6.12 -17.58 0.44
CA GLU A 275 6.39 -18.40 1.63
C GLU A 275 5.12 -18.72 2.40
N ASN A 276 4.23 -17.74 2.55
CA ASN A 276 3.01 -17.85 3.32
C ASN A 276 1.92 -16.95 2.72
N SER A 277 0.66 -17.35 2.91
CA SER A 277 -0.52 -16.57 2.52
C SER A 277 -1.68 -16.76 3.49
N THR A 278 -2.56 -15.76 3.55
CA THR A 278 -3.87 -15.77 4.19
C THR A 278 -4.90 -15.22 3.20
N ASP A 279 -6.14 -14.99 3.64
CA ASP A 279 -7.22 -14.56 2.75
C ASP A 279 -6.96 -13.17 2.13
N ASN A 280 -6.36 -12.26 2.91
CA ASN A 280 -6.08 -10.88 2.45
C ASN A 280 -4.59 -10.59 2.22
N MET A 281 -3.71 -11.56 2.45
CA MET A 281 -2.27 -11.32 2.39
C MET A 281 -1.48 -12.46 1.78
N TYR A 282 -0.36 -12.14 1.14
CA TYR A 282 0.71 -13.11 0.89
C TYR A 282 2.07 -12.47 1.16
N SER A 283 3.07 -13.31 1.43
CA SER A 283 4.41 -12.84 1.78
C SER A 283 5.49 -13.65 1.09
N TYR A 284 6.61 -12.99 0.82
CA TYR A 284 7.82 -13.58 0.25
C TYR A 284 9.06 -12.83 0.75
N GLN A 285 10.24 -13.45 0.62
CA GLN A 285 11.51 -12.80 0.94
C GLN A 285 11.83 -11.69 -0.06
N LYS A 286 12.22 -10.52 0.45
CA LYS A 286 12.65 -9.40 -0.38
C LYS A 286 13.81 -9.83 -1.26
N VAL A 287 13.61 -9.72 -2.57
CA VAL A 287 14.63 -10.05 -3.55
C VAL A 287 15.64 -8.92 -3.65
N LYS A 288 16.93 -9.28 -3.62
CA LYS A 288 18.03 -8.33 -3.80
C LYS A 288 18.24 -8.10 -5.30
N GLY A 289 18.00 -6.89 -5.75
CA GLY A 289 18.19 -6.47 -7.13
C GLY A 289 17.94 -4.97 -7.29
N GLU A 290 18.28 -4.44 -8.45
CA GLU A 290 17.98 -3.06 -8.82
C GLU A 290 16.74 -3.01 -9.71
N ILE A 291 15.90 -2.00 -9.51
CA ILE A 291 14.73 -1.79 -10.37
C ILE A 291 15.22 -1.41 -11.78
N PHE A 292 14.68 -2.06 -12.80
CA PHE A 292 15.13 -1.90 -14.19
C PHE A 292 15.03 -0.44 -14.68
N SER A 293 14.01 0.29 -14.21
CA SER A 293 13.74 1.69 -14.58
C SER A 293 14.84 2.68 -14.19
N LYS A 294 15.71 2.31 -13.24
CA LYS A 294 16.76 3.20 -12.71
C LYS A 294 17.78 3.55 -13.80
N TYR A 295 18.30 2.53 -14.49
CA TYR A 295 19.32 2.66 -15.53
C TYR A 295 19.03 1.75 -16.75
N PRO A 296 17.92 1.95 -17.47
CA PRO A 296 17.61 1.14 -18.65
C PRO A 296 18.67 1.37 -19.72
N THR A 297 19.04 0.32 -20.44
CA THR A 297 19.88 0.39 -21.65
C THR A 297 19.35 -0.60 -22.67
N VAL A 298 19.60 -0.34 -23.96
CA VAL A 298 19.22 -1.25 -25.04
C VAL A 298 19.83 -2.65 -24.84
N SER A 299 21.09 -2.73 -24.39
CA SER A 299 21.77 -4.01 -24.14
C SER A 299 21.08 -4.81 -23.03
N THR A 300 20.76 -4.17 -21.91
CA THR A 300 20.05 -4.83 -20.79
C THR A 300 18.64 -5.21 -21.20
N PHE A 301 17.96 -4.37 -21.98
CA PHE A 301 16.60 -4.62 -22.44
C PHE A 301 16.53 -5.75 -23.45
N LYS A 302 17.49 -5.84 -24.37
CA LYS A 302 17.65 -7.00 -25.24
C LYS A 302 17.80 -8.29 -24.42
N TYR A 303 18.69 -8.30 -23.44
CA TYR A 303 18.89 -9.47 -22.58
C TYR A 303 17.61 -9.85 -21.80
N PHE A 304 16.82 -8.84 -21.39
CA PHE A 304 15.52 -9.06 -20.78
C PHE A 304 14.51 -9.67 -21.74
N LEU A 305 14.41 -9.20 -22.99
CA LEU A 305 13.50 -9.78 -23.98
C LEU A 305 13.86 -11.23 -24.31
N ASP A 306 15.16 -11.54 -24.49
CA ASP A 306 15.64 -12.91 -24.71
C ASP A 306 15.23 -13.84 -23.54
N TRP A 307 15.26 -13.35 -22.30
CA TRP A 307 14.78 -14.09 -21.13
C TRP A 307 13.25 -14.24 -21.08
N MET A 308 12.53 -13.19 -21.50
CA MET A 308 11.07 -13.18 -21.54
C MET A 308 10.48 -14.09 -22.64
N GLU A 309 11.22 -14.39 -23.71
CA GLU A 309 10.78 -15.41 -24.69
C GLU A 309 10.52 -16.77 -24.04
N VAL A 310 11.31 -17.13 -23.03
CA VAL A 310 11.07 -18.35 -22.22
C VAL A 310 9.86 -18.15 -21.30
N PHE A 311 9.62 -16.93 -20.81
CA PHE A 311 8.48 -16.61 -19.97
C PHE A 311 7.16 -16.74 -20.74
N TRP A 312 7.06 -16.20 -21.96
CA TRP A 312 5.83 -16.19 -22.78
C TRP A 312 5.54 -17.54 -23.45
N GLU A 313 5.43 -18.58 -22.63
CA GLU A 313 5.08 -19.92 -23.06
C GLU A 313 3.67 -19.94 -23.67
N LYS A 314 3.57 -20.36 -24.93
CA LYS A 314 2.30 -20.40 -25.68
C LYS A 314 1.35 -21.44 -25.11
N LYS A 315 0.06 -21.09 -25.07
CA LYS A 315 -1.02 -22.01 -24.74
C LYS A 315 -1.80 -22.35 -26.01
N GLU A 316 -1.77 -23.62 -26.42
CA GLU A 316 -2.63 -24.09 -27.50
C GLU A 316 -4.09 -24.13 -27.03
N LEU A 317 -4.97 -23.50 -27.80
CA LEU A 317 -6.41 -23.44 -27.54
C LEU A 317 -7.18 -24.14 -28.66
N ASP A 318 -8.21 -24.89 -28.30
CA ASP A 318 -9.16 -25.39 -29.30
C ASP A 318 -10.05 -24.26 -29.86
N LYS A 319 -10.89 -24.58 -30.84
CA LYS A 319 -11.75 -23.58 -31.51
C LYS A 319 -12.74 -22.90 -30.55
N ASN A 320 -13.28 -23.63 -29.58
CA ASN A 320 -14.23 -23.09 -28.61
C ASN A 320 -13.48 -22.18 -27.62
N GLN A 321 -12.36 -22.65 -27.09
CA GLN A 321 -11.48 -21.88 -26.20
C GLN A 321 -10.95 -20.61 -26.87
N THR A 322 -10.60 -20.67 -28.15
CA THR A 322 -10.18 -19.50 -28.93
C THR A 322 -11.29 -18.45 -29.02
N THR A 323 -12.54 -18.89 -29.23
CA THR A 323 -13.71 -17.99 -29.31
C THR A 323 -14.00 -17.36 -27.94
N GLU A 324 -13.90 -18.15 -26.87
CA GLU A 324 -14.04 -17.67 -25.49
C GLU A 324 -12.94 -16.66 -25.13
N PHE A 325 -11.68 -16.97 -25.45
CA PHE A 325 -10.55 -16.08 -25.20
C PHE A 325 -10.67 -14.76 -25.98
N GLN A 326 -11.15 -14.80 -27.24
CA GLN A 326 -11.43 -13.59 -28.01
C GLN A 326 -12.55 -12.75 -27.37
N THR A 327 -13.55 -13.39 -26.77
CA THR A 327 -14.62 -12.69 -26.02
C THR A 327 -14.05 -12.02 -24.78
N ILE A 328 -13.22 -12.73 -24.03
CA ILE A 328 -12.53 -12.17 -22.84
C ILE A 328 -11.64 -11.00 -23.23
N CYS A 329 -10.89 -11.10 -24.32
CA CYS A 329 -10.09 -9.98 -24.84
C CYS A 329 -10.97 -8.78 -25.23
N MET A 330 -12.14 -9.02 -25.83
CA MET A 330 -13.09 -7.97 -26.17
C MET A 330 -13.57 -7.22 -24.92
N GLU A 331 -13.99 -7.94 -23.89
CA GLU A 331 -14.42 -7.35 -22.62
C GLU A 331 -13.27 -6.60 -21.94
N PHE A 332 -12.07 -7.20 -21.93
CA PHE A 332 -10.89 -6.67 -21.27
C PHE A 332 -10.33 -5.42 -21.95
N TYR A 333 -10.44 -5.31 -23.28
CA TYR A 333 -9.97 -4.17 -24.05
C TYR A 333 -11.08 -3.16 -24.34
N LYS A 334 -12.15 -3.56 -25.01
CA LYS A 334 -13.20 -2.66 -25.48
C LYS A 334 -14.06 -2.17 -24.33
N ASP A 335 -14.80 -3.09 -23.71
CA ASP A 335 -15.85 -2.72 -22.75
C ASP A 335 -15.27 -1.98 -21.55
N LYS A 336 -14.11 -2.46 -21.08
CA LYS A 336 -13.32 -1.79 -20.04
C LYS A 336 -12.93 -0.37 -20.44
N THR A 337 -12.43 -0.14 -21.66
CA THR A 337 -12.03 1.19 -22.12
C THR A 337 -13.22 2.13 -22.20
N TYR A 338 -14.33 1.72 -22.82
CA TYR A 338 -15.53 2.56 -22.86
C TYR A 338 -16.03 2.90 -21.44
N LYS A 339 -16.00 1.92 -20.52
CA LYS A 339 -16.36 2.17 -19.11
C LYS A 339 -15.42 3.16 -18.44
N ARG A 340 -14.11 3.04 -18.64
CA ARG A 340 -13.09 3.92 -18.04
C ARG A 340 -13.12 5.33 -18.60
N VAL A 341 -13.33 5.49 -19.90
CA VAL A 341 -13.49 6.81 -20.52
C VAL A 341 -14.75 7.51 -20.01
N LYS A 342 -15.88 6.79 -19.91
CA LYS A 342 -17.11 7.34 -19.28
C LYS A 342 -16.87 7.73 -17.81
N GLN A 343 -16.16 6.89 -17.07
CA GLN A 343 -15.79 7.16 -15.68
C GLN A 343 -14.91 8.42 -15.57
N TYR A 344 -13.93 8.58 -16.46
CA TYR A 344 -13.08 9.76 -16.52
C TYR A 344 -13.91 11.04 -16.70
N PHE A 345 -14.80 11.08 -17.69
CA PHE A 345 -15.67 12.24 -17.92
C PHE A 345 -16.55 12.56 -16.72
N ALA A 346 -17.08 11.55 -16.03
CA ALA A 346 -17.88 11.74 -14.83
C ALA A 346 -17.07 12.29 -13.64
N ILE A 347 -15.84 11.80 -13.42
CA ILE A 347 -14.97 12.24 -12.31
C ILE A 347 -14.49 13.68 -12.51
N PHE A 348 -14.10 14.04 -13.75
CA PHE A 348 -13.52 15.34 -14.05
C PHE A 348 -14.53 16.35 -14.59
N GLU A 349 -15.81 16.01 -14.60
CA GLU A 349 -16.92 16.84 -15.08
C GLU A 349 -16.69 17.41 -16.49
N GLN A 350 -16.08 16.60 -17.35
CA GLN A 350 -15.77 16.95 -18.74
C GLN A 350 -16.81 16.35 -19.71
N ILE A 351 -16.91 16.95 -20.89
CA ILE A 351 -17.77 16.49 -21.98
C ILE A 351 -16.90 16.14 -23.18
N ASP A 352 -17.26 15.07 -23.90
CA ASP A 352 -16.52 14.66 -25.08
C ASP A 352 -16.71 15.65 -26.23
N SER A 353 -15.61 16.28 -26.64
CA SER A 353 -15.56 17.34 -27.64
C SER A 353 -14.43 17.11 -28.64
N GLU A 354 -14.55 17.78 -29.79
CA GLU A 354 -13.40 17.98 -30.69
C GLU A 354 -12.46 19.00 -30.05
N GLU A 355 -11.17 18.66 -30.04
CA GLU A 355 -10.14 19.43 -29.35
C GLU A 355 -8.90 19.59 -30.24
N ILE A 356 -8.06 20.56 -29.93
CA ILE A 356 -6.74 20.74 -30.52
C ILE A 356 -5.71 20.31 -29.47
N ILE A 357 -5.06 19.17 -29.67
CA ILE A 357 -4.10 18.60 -28.72
C ILE A 357 -2.70 18.72 -29.33
N ASN A 358 -1.79 19.45 -28.67
CA ASN A 358 -0.44 19.74 -29.16
C ASN A 358 -0.42 20.23 -30.64
N GLY A 359 -1.42 21.02 -31.02
CA GLY A 359 -1.58 21.54 -32.39
C GLY A 359 -2.34 20.64 -33.36
N ASN A 360 -2.59 19.38 -33.01
CA ASN A 360 -3.35 18.43 -33.84
C ASN A 360 -4.85 18.57 -33.59
N LYS A 361 -5.65 18.64 -34.67
CA LYS A 361 -7.11 18.55 -34.54
C LYS A 361 -7.51 17.10 -34.25
N VAL A 362 -8.06 16.85 -33.07
CA VAL A 362 -8.43 15.52 -32.60
C VAL A 362 -9.96 15.42 -32.45
N PRO A 363 -10.61 14.42 -33.08
CA PRO A 363 -12.04 14.16 -32.92
C PRO A 363 -12.42 13.79 -31.48
N LYS A 364 -13.73 13.64 -31.24
CA LYS A 364 -14.27 13.07 -30.01
C LYS A 364 -13.68 11.68 -29.74
N ILE A 365 -13.42 11.36 -28.48
CA ILE A 365 -12.78 10.08 -28.13
C ILE A 365 -13.68 8.89 -28.47
N PHE A 366 -15.01 9.01 -28.32
CA PHE A 366 -15.89 7.90 -28.69
C PHE A 366 -15.91 7.67 -30.22
N ASP A 367 -15.80 8.73 -31.02
CA ASP A 367 -15.69 8.60 -32.49
C ASP A 367 -14.37 7.92 -32.90
N LEU A 368 -13.29 8.10 -32.12
CA LEU A 368 -12.02 7.41 -32.33
C LEU A 368 -12.12 5.93 -31.91
N LEU A 369 -12.72 5.65 -30.75
CA LEU A 369 -12.90 4.27 -30.27
C LEU A 369 -13.80 3.45 -31.21
N ASP A 370 -14.81 4.06 -31.82
CA ASP A 370 -15.70 3.40 -32.78
C ASP A 370 -14.98 3.01 -34.08
N LYS A 371 -13.83 3.63 -34.40
CA LYS A 371 -12.98 3.29 -35.57
C LYS A 371 -11.96 2.19 -35.32
N VAL A 372 -11.75 1.79 -34.06
CA VAL A 372 -10.81 0.72 -33.73
C VAL A 372 -11.35 -0.62 -34.26
N ASP A 373 -10.51 -1.38 -34.96
CA ASP A 373 -10.82 -2.77 -35.33
C ASP A 373 -10.71 -3.67 -34.09
N TRP A 374 -11.78 -3.64 -33.28
CA TRP A 374 -11.87 -4.42 -32.06
C TRP A 374 -11.77 -5.92 -32.28
N LYS A 375 -12.20 -6.43 -33.45
CA LYS A 375 -12.15 -7.86 -33.76
C LYS A 375 -10.71 -8.31 -33.94
N ASN A 376 -9.92 -7.53 -34.67
CA ASN A 376 -8.48 -7.76 -34.82
C ASN A 376 -7.76 -7.60 -33.47
N LEU A 377 -8.03 -6.50 -32.75
CA LEU A 377 -7.38 -6.20 -31.47
C LEU A 377 -7.65 -7.26 -30.39
N ALA A 378 -8.85 -7.85 -30.39
CA ALA A 378 -9.24 -8.90 -29.46
C ALA A 378 -8.81 -10.32 -29.89
N SER A 379 -8.22 -10.48 -31.08
CA SER A 379 -7.66 -11.76 -31.53
C SER A 379 -6.30 -12.02 -30.88
N GLY A 380 -6.28 -12.13 -29.55
CA GLY A 380 -5.07 -12.27 -28.72
C GLY A 380 -4.25 -13.52 -29.01
N ILE A 381 -2.97 -13.49 -28.63
CA ILE A 381 -2.09 -14.68 -28.68
C ILE A 381 -1.93 -15.19 -27.25
N PRO A 382 -2.53 -16.35 -26.91
CA PRO A 382 -2.55 -16.87 -25.55
C PRO A 382 -1.16 -17.36 -25.12
N VAL A 383 -0.60 -16.73 -24.09
CA VAL A 383 0.69 -17.08 -23.48
C VAL A 383 0.61 -17.00 -21.96
N ARG A 384 1.53 -17.65 -21.25
CA ARG A 384 1.83 -17.26 -19.86
C ARG A 384 2.20 -15.77 -19.85
N PHE A 385 1.51 -15.00 -19.03
CA PHE A 385 1.55 -13.53 -19.07
C PHE A 385 1.91 -12.95 -17.69
N HIS A 386 2.39 -11.72 -17.66
CA HIS A 386 2.61 -10.98 -16.42
C HIS A 386 1.39 -10.12 -16.06
N GLY A 387 0.88 -9.36 -17.03
CA GLY A 387 -0.33 -8.55 -16.95
C GLY A 387 -0.17 -7.16 -16.33
N ASP A 388 1.01 -6.87 -15.77
CA ASP A 388 1.41 -5.52 -15.36
C ASP A 388 2.91 -5.29 -15.62
N LEU A 389 3.36 -5.69 -16.81
CA LEU A 389 4.77 -5.77 -17.14
C LEU A 389 5.34 -4.39 -17.49
N HIS A 390 6.08 -3.77 -16.58
CA HIS A 390 6.79 -2.53 -16.84
C HIS A 390 8.10 -2.47 -16.04
N PHE A 391 9.00 -1.54 -16.37
CA PHE A 391 10.34 -1.50 -15.80
C PHE A 391 10.39 -1.36 -14.27
N GLU A 392 9.40 -0.72 -13.63
CA GLU A 392 9.33 -0.68 -12.15
C GLU A 392 9.01 -2.06 -11.51
N ASN A 393 8.41 -2.97 -12.28
CA ASN A 393 8.01 -4.31 -11.83
C ASN A 393 9.05 -5.38 -12.21
N ILE A 394 10.26 -4.95 -12.62
CA ILE A 394 11.34 -5.83 -13.03
C ILE A 394 12.56 -5.52 -12.17
N LEU A 395 13.06 -6.53 -11.46
CA LEU A 395 14.34 -6.47 -10.78
C LEU A 395 15.42 -7.10 -11.64
N ILE A 396 16.55 -6.41 -11.76
CA ILE A 396 17.82 -6.93 -12.27
C ILE A 396 18.57 -7.51 -11.07
N ASN A 397 18.78 -8.83 -11.10
CA ASN A 397 19.40 -9.52 -9.99
C ASN A 397 20.93 -9.43 -10.08
N SER A 398 21.58 -9.07 -8.97
CA SER A 398 23.06 -8.98 -8.91
C SER A 398 23.74 -10.31 -8.56
N GLU A 399 23.05 -11.23 -7.89
CA GLU A 399 23.64 -12.44 -7.26
C GLU A 399 22.78 -13.70 -7.42
N ALA A 400 21.71 -13.66 -8.22
CA ALA A 400 20.75 -14.76 -8.33
C ALA A 400 21.03 -15.71 -9.51
N LYS A 401 20.49 -16.93 -9.42
CA LYS A 401 20.50 -17.92 -10.52
C LYS A 401 19.70 -17.46 -11.74
N SER A 402 18.70 -16.60 -11.54
CA SER A 402 17.92 -15.96 -12.61
C SER A 402 18.40 -14.51 -12.78
N PRO A 403 18.63 -14.03 -14.02
CA PRO A 403 19.08 -12.66 -14.26
C PRO A 403 18.04 -11.61 -13.87
N PHE A 404 16.76 -11.97 -13.91
CA PHE A 404 15.65 -11.09 -13.61
C PHE A 404 14.66 -11.72 -12.63
N THR A 405 13.89 -10.88 -11.96
CA THR A 405 12.73 -11.25 -11.17
C THR A 405 11.58 -10.30 -11.46
N LEU A 406 10.42 -10.86 -11.79
CA LEU A 406 9.18 -10.13 -12.05
C LEU A 406 8.43 -9.91 -10.74
N LEU A 407 7.98 -8.69 -10.50
CA LEU A 407 7.21 -8.28 -9.34
C LEU A 407 5.80 -7.86 -9.77
N ASP A 408 4.85 -7.91 -8.84
CA ASP A 408 3.51 -7.35 -9.05
C ASP A 408 2.74 -7.87 -10.28
N TRP A 409 2.87 -9.17 -10.54
CA TRP A 409 2.06 -9.86 -11.54
C TRP A 409 0.56 -9.69 -11.27
N ARG A 410 -0.21 -9.60 -12.35
CA ARG A 410 -1.67 -9.46 -12.29
C ARG A 410 -2.31 -10.71 -11.67
N GLN A 411 -3.45 -10.59 -11.02
CA GLN A 411 -4.16 -11.74 -10.45
C GLN A 411 -4.80 -12.66 -11.51
N ASN A 412 -5.33 -12.11 -12.60
CA ASN A 412 -5.90 -12.88 -13.72
C ASN A 412 -6.06 -12.00 -14.98
N PHE A 413 -6.28 -12.63 -16.13
CA PHE A 413 -6.64 -12.00 -17.40
C PHE A 413 -8.12 -12.28 -17.69
N GLY A 414 -9.00 -11.39 -17.23
CA GLY A 414 -10.45 -11.56 -17.41
C GLY A 414 -10.98 -12.87 -16.82
N GLY A 415 -10.48 -13.26 -15.65
CA GLY A 415 -10.81 -14.53 -14.99
C GLY A 415 -9.89 -15.70 -15.34
N ILE A 416 -9.06 -15.59 -16.39
CA ILE A 416 -8.09 -16.63 -16.75
C ILE A 416 -6.82 -16.49 -15.91
N LEU A 417 -6.39 -17.59 -15.28
CA LEU A 417 -5.19 -17.62 -14.43
C LEU A 417 -3.92 -18.03 -15.19
N GLU A 418 -4.03 -19.00 -16.08
CA GLU A 418 -2.88 -19.67 -16.70
C GLU A 418 -2.26 -18.85 -17.84
N TYR A 419 -3.08 -18.19 -18.64
CA TYR A 419 -2.66 -17.48 -19.84
C TYR A 419 -3.42 -16.17 -20.03
N GLY A 420 -2.85 -15.31 -20.86
CA GLY A 420 -3.38 -14.01 -21.25
C GLY A 420 -2.82 -13.65 -22.62
N ASP A 421 -3.05 -12.43 -23.08
CA ASP A 421 -2.57 -12.00 -24.40
C ASP A 421 -1.16 -11.42 -24.34
N ILE A 422 -0.24 -11.94 -25.15
CA ILE A 422 1.14 -11.42 -25.22
C ILE A 422 1.18 -9.93 -25.60
N TYR A 423 0.24 -9.48 -26.45
CA TYR A 423 0.17 -8.08 -26.86
C TYR A 423 -0.15 -7.15 -25.69
N TYR A 424 -0.81 -7.66 -24.63
CA TYR A 424 -1.04 -6.88 -23.43
C TYR A 424 0.24 -6.66 -22.62
N ASP A 425 1.08 -7.68 -22.50
CA ASP A 425 2.41 -7.54 -21.86
C ASP A 425 3.30 -6.59 -22.67
N PHE A 426 3.30 -6.69 -24.00
CA PHE A 426 4.02 -5.76 -24.88
C PHE A 426 3.54 -4.32 -24.71
N ALA A 427 2.22 -4.11 -24.68
CA ALA A 427 1.64 -2.79 -24.48
C ALA A 427 1.95 -2.20 -23.11
N LYS A 428 1.98 -3.05 -22.07
CA LYS A 428 2.38 -2.66 -20.71
C LYS A 428 3.86 -2.25 -20.64
N LEU A 429 4.74 -2.98 -21.33
CA LEU A 429 6.14 -2.61 -21.46
C LEU A 429 6.28 -1.26 -22.16
N ASN A 430 5.64 -1.12 -23.33
CA ASN A 430 5.71 0.10 -24.13
C ASN A 430 5.17 1.33 -23.39
N HIS A 431 4.06 1.16 -22.65
CA HIS A 431 3.53 2.18 -21.74
C HIS A 431 4.60 2.67 -20.74
N GLY A 432 5.28 1.75 -20.04
CA GLY A 432 6.32 2.10 -19.07
C GLY A 432 7.59 2.70 -19.68
N ILE A 433 7.87 2.38 -20.96
CA ILE A 433 8.98 2.96 -21.72
C ILE A 433 8.67 4.41 -22.14
N ILE A 434 7.41 4.70 -22.49
CA ILE A 434 6.98 6.05 -22.86
C ILE A 434 6.88 6.93 -21.60
N MET A 435 6.16 6.47 -20.57
CA MET A 435 5.88 7.24 -19.35
C MET A 435 6.62 6.65 -18.14
N SER A 436 7.68 7.31 -17.69
CA SER A 436 8.47 6.88 -16.53
C SER A 436 7.82 7.30 -15.23
N HIS A 437 7.49 6.34 -14.35
CA HIS A 437 6.94 6.62 -13.02
C HIS A 437 7.87 7.51 -12.19
N GLU A 438 9.19 7.28 -12.24
CA GLU A 438 10.18 8.14 -11.56
C GLU A 438 10.08 9.62 -11.98
N LEU A 439 9.89 9.90 -13.27
CA LEU A 439 9.78 11.28 -13.77
C LEU A 439 8.43 11.90 -13.43
N VAL A 440 7.36 11.09 -13.45
CA VAL A 440 6.02 11.49 -13.01
C VAL A 440 6.01 11.85 -11.53
N ASP A 441 6.64 11.04 -10.67
CA ASP A 441 6.74 11.28 -9.23
C ASP A 441 7.54 12.56 -8.92
N LYS A 442 8.50 12.90 -9.77
CA LYS A 442 9.25 14.17 -9.72
C LYS A 442 8.49 15.35 -10.35
N SER A 443 7.24 15.14 -10.78
CA SER A 443 6.39 16.15 -11.44
C SER A 443 7.03 16.76 -12.68
N LEU A 444 7.79 15.97 -13.44
CA LEU A 444 8.52 16.42 -14.64
C LEU A 444 7.64 16.32 -15.91
N PHE A 445 6.44 16.88 -15.82
CA PHE A 445 5.48 16.99 -16.91
C PHE A 445 4.64 18.26 -16.77
N GLU A 446 4.03 18.68 -17.87
CA GLU A 446 3.08 19.78 -17.90
C GLU A 446 1.84 19.39 -18.72
N VAL A 447 0.68 19.89 -18.30
CA VAL A 447 -0.56 19.79 -19.05
C VAL A 447 -1.40 21.04 -18.80
N GLN A 448 -1.82 21.68 -19.87
CA GLN A 448 -2.65 22.89 -19.86
C GLN A 448 -3.87 22.64 -20.73
N HIS A 449 -5.04 22.93 -20.18
CA HIS A 449 -6.31 22.89 -20.90
C HIS A 449 -6.90 24.31 -20.93
N LYS A 450 -6.96 24.92 -22.11
CA LYS A 450 -7.50 26.26 -22.34
C LYS A 450 -8.54 26.21 -23.47
N LEU A 451 -9.82 26.42 -23.12
CA LEU A 451 -10.94 26.31 -24.07
C LEU A 451 -10.92 24.93 -24.74
N ASN A 452 -10.76 24.87 -26.07
CA ASN A 452 -10.63 23.61 -26.82
C ASN A 452 -9.19 23.27 -27.20
N THR A 453 -8.20 23.94 -26.59
CA THR A 453 -6.78 23.71 -26.87
C THR A 453 -6.11 23.09 -25.65
N ILE A 454 -5.45 21.97 -25.88
CA ILE A 454 -4.68 21.23 -24.92
C ILE A 454 -3.24 21.27 -25.36
N HIS A 455 -2.37 21.63 -24.41
CA HIS A 455 -0.93 21.50 -24.56
C HIS A 455 -0.42 20.62 -23.43
N TYR A 456 0.36 19.59 -23.75
CA TYR A 456 1.07 18.81 -22.77
C TYR A 456 2.48 18.50 -23.24
N ASP A 457 3.38 18.35 -22.28
CA ASP A 457 4.74 17.87 -22.51
C ASP A 457 5.21 17.08 -21.28
N PHE A 458 6.14 16.15 -21.46
CA PHE A 458 6.71 15.39 -20.37
C PHE A 458 8.14 14.95 -20.68
N LEU A 459 8.98 14.95 -19.65
CA LEU A 459 10.36 14.51 -19.83
C LEU A 459 10.41 13.00 -20.05
N ARG A 460 11.27 12.60 -21.00
CA ARG A 460 11.63 11.21 -21.26
C ARG A 460 13.13 11.02 -21.11
N LYS A 461 13.55 9.91 -20.52
CA LYS A 461 14.98 9.52 -20.50
C LYS A 461 15.39 9.11 -21.92
N GLN A 462 16.54 9.60 -22.42
CA GLN A 462 17.03 9.22 -23.75
C GLN A 462 17.17 7.69 -23.88
N ASN A 463 17.68 7.01 -22.86
CA ASN A 463 17.80 5.55 -22.89
C ASN A 463 16.45 4.83 -23.05
N LEU A 464 15.35 5.40 -22.56
CA LEU A 464 14.01 4.84 -22.76
C LEU A 464 13.54 5.06 -24.20
N VAL A 465 13.84 6.21 -24.80
CA VAL A 465 13.59 6.46 -26.22
C VAL A 465 14.36 5.45 -27.09
N ASP A 466 15.63 5.20 -26.76
CA ASP A 466 16.44 4.20 -27.47
C ASP A 466 15.88 2.78 -27.29
N CYS A 467 15.39 2.44 -26.08
CA CYS A 467 14.72 1.18 -25.82
C CYS A 467 13.40 1.04 -26.59
N GLU A 468 12.62 2.11 -26.73
CA GLU A 468 11.37 2.12 -27.53
C GLU A 468 11.66 1.82 -29.00
N TYR A 469 12.67 2.48 -29.57
CA TYR A 469 13.08 2.24 -30.95
C TYR A 469 13.50 0.78 -31.16
N TYR A 470 14.36 0.27 -30.29
CA TYR A 470 14.75 -1.13 -30.33
C TYR A 470 13.56 -2.08 -30.13
N PHE A 471 12.61 -1.74 -29.24
CA PHE A 471 11.43 -2.56 -28.98
C PHE A 471 10.57 -2.72 -30.24
N LYS A 472 10.35 -1.62 -30.96
CA LYS A 472 9.65 -1.64 -32.24
C LYS A 472 10.32 -2.60 -33.23
N GLU A 473 11.62 -2.44 -33.45
CA GLU A 473 12.38 -3.29 -34.38
C GLU A 473 12.32 -4.77 -33.97
N TRP A 474 12.41 -5.05 -32.67
CA TRP A 474 12.32 -6.41 -32.13
C TRP A 474 10.92 -7.00 -32.35
N ILE A 475 9.85 -6.27 -32.03
CA ILE A 475 8.45 -6.72 -32.24
C ILE A 475 8.21 -7.09 -33.70
N GLU A 476 8.60 -6.23 -34.63
CA GLU A 476 8.43 -6.47 -36.07
C GLU A 476 9.26 -7.65 -36.56
N LYS A 477 10.51 -7.78 -36.07
CA LYS A 477 11.40 -8.90 -36.41
C LYS A 477 10.86 -10.25 -35.95
N GLU A 478 10.26 -10.32 -34.76
CA GLU A 478 9.64 -11.53 -34.22
C GLU A 478 8.26 -11.83 -34.86
N GLY A 479 7.83 -11.01 -35.83
CA GLY A 479 6.61 -11.21 -36.60
C GLY A 479 5.33 -10.76 -35.91
N TYR A 480 5.45 -9.93 -34.87
CA TYR A 480 4.32 -9.30 -34.19
C TYR A 480 3.96 -7.94 -34.81
N ASP A 481 2.73 -7.49 -34.59
CA ASP A 481 2.22 -6.22 -35.10
C ASP A 481 2.46 -5.08 -34.09
N TYR A 482 3.41 -4.19 -34.40
CA TYR A 482 3.71 -3.05 -33.55
C TYR A 482 2.55 -2.03 -33.48
N LYS A 483 1.76 -1.86 -34.56
CA LYS A 483 0.59 -0.98 -34.55
C LYS A 483 -0.43 -1.47 -33.52
N ARG A 484 -0.58 -2.79 -33.39
CA ARG A 484 -1.42 -3.42 -32.35
C ARG A 484 -0.89 -3.14 -30.93
N VAL A 485 0.42 -3.21 -30.72
CA VAL A 485 1.06 -2.84 -29.44
C VAL A 485 0.77 -1.37 -29.10
N GLN A 486 0.92 -0.46 -30.07
CA GLN A 486 0.65 0.98 -29.88
C GLN A 486 -0.82 1.27 -29.58
N LEU A 487 -1.76 0.59 -30.26
CA LEU A 487 -3.19 0.70 -29.97
C LEU A 487 -3.49 0.29 -28.53
N LEU A 488 -3.02 -0.87 -28.07
CA LEU A 488 -3.24 -1.32 -26.69
C LEU A 488 -2.54 -0.42 -25.67
N THR A 489 -1.35 0.11 -25.99
CA THR A 489 -0.63 1.08 -25.15
C THR A 489 -1.50 2.32 -24.92
N THR A 490 -2.10 2.82 -25.99
CA THR A 490 -3.04 3.94 -25.95
C THR A 490 -4.27 3.64 -25.08
N LEU A 491 -4.86 2.45 -25.23
CA LEU A 491 -5.99 2.06 -24.38
C LEU A 491 -5.58 1.96 -22.91
N ILE A 492 -4.35 1.54 -22.59
CA ILE A 492 -3.86 1.53 -21.21
C ILE A 492 -3.88 2.94 -20.63
N TYR A 493 -3.35 3.95 -21.33
CA TYR A 493 -3.38 5.35 -20.86
C TYR A 493 -4.80 5.85 -20.59
N LEU A 494 -5.73 5.64 -21.53
CA LEU A 494 -7.14 5.99 -21.35
C LEU A 494 -7.78 5.27 -20.16
N ASN A 495 -7.43 4.00 -19.95
CA ASN A 495 -7.96 3.18 -18.87
C ASN A 495 -7.48 3.63 -17.48
N ILE A 496 -6.22 4.05 -17.35
CA ILE A 496 -5.65 4.46 -16.07
C ILE A 496 -5.88 5.94 -15.75
N ALA A 497 -6.20 6.79 -16.74
CA ALA A 497 -6.46 8.21 -16.51
C ALA A 497 -7.50 8.48 -15.41
N ALA A 498 -8.58 7.69 -15.36
CA ALA A 498 -9.63 7.81 -14.33
C ALA A 498 -9.21 7.36 -12.92
N LEU A 499 -8.03 6.75 -12.78
CA LEU A 499 -7.50 6.19 -11.52
C LEU A 499 -6.40 7.04 -10.88
N HIS A 500 -5.88 8.03 -11.60
CA HIS A 500 -4.82 8.90 -11.13
C HIS A 500 -5.36 10.27 -10.69
N HIS A 501 -4.56 10.97 -9.89
CA HIS A 501 -4.87 12.30 -9.41
C HIS A 501 -4.56 13.37 -10.47
N TYR A 502 -5.24 14.50 -10.36
CA TYR A 502 -4.91 15.70 -11.13
C TYR A 502 -3.54 16.27 -10.69
N PRO A 503 -2.69 16.78 -11.60
CA PRO A 503 -2.90 16.94 -13.06
C PRO A 503 -2.49 15.73 -13.90
N TYR A 504 -1.92 14.68 -13.31
CA TYR A 504 -1.40 13.53 -14.05
C TYR A 504 -2.49 12.77 -14.83
N SER A 505 -3.70 12.64 -14.26
CA SER A 505 -4.86 12.07 -14.95
C SER A 505 -5.18 12.74 -16.28
N LEU A 506 -5.03 14.07 -16.35
CA LEU A 506 -5.30 14.88 -17.53
C LEU A 506 -4.26 14.62 -18.62
N LEU A 507 -2.98 14.54 -18.24
CA LEU A 507 -1.89 14.16 -19.16
C LEU A 507 -2.17 12.78 -19.77
N LEU A 508 -2.48 11.78 -18.94
CA LEU A 508 -2.73 10.41 -19.40
C LEU A 508 -3.89 10.32 -20.40
N PHE A 509 -4.98 11.03 -20.12
CA PHE A 509 -6.14 11.04 -21.01
C PHE A 509 -5.81 11.64 -22.37
N TYR A 510 -5.18 12.83 -22.39
CA TYR A 510 -4.89 13.53 -23.64
C TYR A 510 -3.71 12.92 -24.42
N LEU A 511 -2.74 12.33 -23.74
CA LEU A 511 -1.71 11.51 -24.37
C LEU A 511 -2.37 10.33 -25.09
N GLY A 512 -3.22 9.57 -24.39
CA GLY A 512 -3.95 8.45 -25.00
C GLY A 512 -4.85 8.90 -26.16
N LYS A 513 -5.64 9.96 -25.99
CA LYS A 513 -6.53 10.47 -27.05
C LYS A 513 -5.75 10.91 -28.30
N ASN A 514 -4.62 11.60 -28.13
CA ASN A 514 -3.78 12.04 -29.24
C ASN A 514 -3.09 10.86 -29.95
N MET A 515 -2.49 9.93 -29.18
CA MET A 515 -1.87 8.72 -29.75
C MET A 515 -2.89 7.89 -30.56
N LEU A 516 -4.13 7.76 -30.06
CA LEU A 516 -5.17 7.02 -30.77
C LEU A 516 -5.48 7.66 -32.13
N ASN A 517 -5.57 8.98 -32.15
CA ASN A 517 -5.83 9.74 -33.36
C ASN A 517 -4.70 9.58 -34.39
N GLU A 518 -3.44 9.65 -33.96
CA GLU A 518 -2.27 9.48 -34.82
C GLU A 518 -2.26 8.09 -35.46
N ILE A 519 -2.37 7.03 -34.64
CA ILE A 519 -2.35 5.63 -35.11
C ILE A 519 -3.50 5.33 -36.09
N LEU A 520 -4.69 5.88 -35.85
CA LEU A 520 -5.86 5.69 -36.73
C LEU A 520 -5.81 6.56 -38.00
N SER A 521 -4.99 7.61 -38.01
CA SER A 521 -4.80 8.49 -39.17
C SER A 521 -3.66 8.04 -40.09
N GLU A 522 -2.72 7.25 -39.57
CA GLU A 522 -1.68 6.57 -40.35
C GLU A 522 -2.32 5.53 -41.29
N LYS A 523 -2.30 5.85 -42.59
CA LYS A 523 -2.78 5.00 -43.69
C LYS A 523 -1.89 3.80 -43.93
#